data_AF-A0A1B9EN85-F1
#
_entry.id   AF-A0A1B9EN85-F1
#
_cell.length_a   1.000
_cell.length_b   1.000
_cell.length_c   1.000
_cell.angle_alpha   90.00
_cell.angle_beta   90.00
_cell.angle_gamma   90.00
#
_symmetry.space_group_name_H-M   'P 1'
#
loop_
_entity.id
_entity.type
_entity.pdbx_description
1 polymer ?
#
loop_
_entity_poly.entity_id
_entity_poly.type
_entity_poly.pdbx_seq_one_letter_code
_entity_poly.pdbx_strand_id
1 'polypeptide(L)' 'MMEDLGTEKVLMDERMGHIDGSVSARYAHVTPGMRKRLMSGLAEQWEAALEVRRAMCTRSPVAVLDGLLDARA' A
#
# COMPACT_ATOMS: atom_id res chain seq x y z
N MET A 1 3.24 7.86 1.36
CA MET A 1 2.87 6.44 1.43
C MET A 1 3.64 5.58 0.44
N MET A 2 3.50 5.76 -0.89
CA MET A 2 4.32 4.98 -1.86
C MET A 2 5.80 5.43 -1.88
N GLU A 3 6.05 6.72 -1.72
CA GLU A 3 7.40 7.27 -1.55
C GLU A 3 8.07 6.74 -0.27
N ASP A 4 7.35 6.70 0.85
CA ASP A 4 7.87 6.17 2.13
C ASP A 4 8.20 4.66 2.04
N LEU A 5 7.50 3.93 1.17
CA LEU A 5 7.81 2.54 0.84
C LEU A 5 9.01 2.37 -0.11
N GLY A 6 9.64 3.48 -0.55
CA GLY A 6 10.71 3.46 -1.53
C GLY A 6 10.27 3.00 -2.92
N THR A 7 8.98 3.18 -3.26
CA THR A 7 8.44 2.76 -4.56
C THR A 7 9.11 3.56 -5.67
N GLU A 8 9.57 2.89 -6.71
CA GLU A 8 10.22 3.56 -7.82
C GLU A 8 9.24 4.44 -8.59
N LYS A 9 9.70 5.64 -9.02
CA LYS A 9 8.86 6.66 -9.66
C LYS A 9 8.04 6.14 -10.84
N VAL A 10 8.63 5.27 -11.66
CA VAL A 10 7.93 4.67 -12.82
C VAL A 10 6.70 3.85 -12.41
N LEU A 11 6.75 3.15 -11.27
CA LEU A 11 5.60 2.40 -10.75
C LEU A 11 4.59 3.33 -10.07
N MET A 12 5.05 4.39 -9.41
CA MET A 12 4.14 5.41 -8.85
C MET A 12 3.34 6.11 -9.95
N ASP A 13 4.02 6.58 -10.99
CA ASP A 13 3.40 7.26 -12.13
C ASP A 13 2.41 6.32 -12.85
N GLU A 14 2.78 5.06 -13.06
CA GLU A 14 1.88 4.06 -13.65
C GLU A 14 0.62 3.83 -12.80
N ARG A 15 0.73 3.75 -11.46
CA ARG A 15 -0.46 3.60 -10.60
C ARG A 15 -1.32 4.84 -10.53
N MET A 16 -0.74 6.02 -10.67
CA MET A 16 -1.49 7.27 -10.70
C MET A 16 -2.08 7.57 -12.09
N GLY A 17 -1.75 6.76 -13.10
CA GLY A 17 -2.19 6.97 -14.47
C GLY A 17 -1.47 8.15 -15.15
N HIS A 18 -0.33 8.57 -14.61
CA HIS A 18 0.50 9.60 -15.23
C HIS A 18 1.16 9.05 -16.50
N ILE A 19 1.04 9.81 -17.59
CA ILE A 19 1.79 9.53 -18.82
C ILE A 19 3.16 10.20 -18.65
N ASP A 20 4.19 9.41 -18.35
CA ASP A 20 5.55 9.93 -18.25
C ASP A 20 6.16 10.10 -19.66
N GLY A 21 6.26 11.35 -20.10
CA GLY A 21 6.89 11.75 -21.37
C GLY A 21 8.41 11.90 -21.30
N SER A 22 9.04 11.57 -20.17
CA SER A 22 10.49 11.74 -19.96
C SER A 22 11.32 10.72 -20.73
N VAL A 23 12.61 11.02 -20.92
CA VAL A 23 13.58 10.07 -21.49
C VAL A 23 13.76 8.85 -20.58
N SER A 24 13.68 9.02 -19.26
CA SER A 24 13.77 7.93 -18.28
C SER A 24 12.65 6.91 -18.45
N ALA A 25 11.45 7.34 -18.85
CA ALA A 25 10.32 6.45 -19.14
C ALA A 25 10.61 5.45 -20.27
N ARG A 26 11.57 5.76 -21.16
CA ARG A 26 11.97 4.84 -22.23
C ARG A 26 12.80 3.65 -21.73
N TYR A 27 13.44 3.78 -20.57
CA TYR A 27 14.39 2.79 -20.05
C TYR A 27 13.93 2.16 -18.73
N ALA A 28 13.10 2.87 -17.97
CA ALA A 28 12.50 2.34 -16.75
C ALA A 28 11.21 1.60 -17.10
N HIS A 29 11.16 0.31 -16.76
CA HIS A 29 9.97 -0.51 -16.91
C HIS A 29 9.53 -1.07 -15.57
N VAL A 30 8.23 -1.04 -15.32
CA VAL A 30 7.65 -1.68 -14.15
C VAL A 30 7.85 -3.19 -14.25
N THR A 31 8.53 -3.76 -13.28
CA THR A 31 8.74 -5.21 -13.19
C THR A 31 7.70 -5.85 -12.26
N PRO A 32 7.41 -7.15 -12.41
CA PRO A 32 6.58 -7.88 -11.46
C PRO A 32 7.11 -7.81 -10.02
N GLY A 33 8.44 -7.79 -9.84
CA GLY A 33 9.08 -7.69 -8.54
C GLY A 33 8.79 -6.36 -7.83
N MET A 34 8.82 -5.24 -8.56
CA MET A 34 8.46 -3.92 -8.02
C MET A 34 7.00 -3.90 -7.54
N ARG A 35 6.08 -4.43 -8.35
CA ARG A 35 4.66 -4.53 -7.97
C ARG A 35 4.47 -5.38 -6.72
N LYS A 36 5.16 -6.52 -6.65
CA LYS A 36 5.10 -7.40 -5.48
C LYS A 36 5.57 -6.68 -4.23
N ARG A 37 6.72 -5.99 -4.28
CA ARG A 37 7.25 -5.20 -3.15
C ARG A 37 6.27 -4.13 -2.70
N LEU A 38 5.71 -3.36 -3.65
CA LEU A 38 4.71 -2.36 -3.35
C LEU A 38 3.49 -2.98 -2.65
N MET A 39 2.92 -4.04 -3.21
CA MET A 39 1.74 -4.70 -2.63
C MET A 39 2.02 -5.25 -1.23
N SER A 40 3.18 -5.86 -1.01
CA SER A 40 3.59 -6.32 0.32
C SER A 40 3.71 -5.16 1.31
N GLY A 41 4.40 -4.06 0.96
CA GLY A 41 4.54 -2.90 1.85
C GLY A 41 3.22 -2.18 2.13
N LEU A 42 2.30 -2.15 1.17
CA LEU A 42 0.95 -1.62 1.39
C LEU A 42 0.15 -2.51 2.34
N ALA A 43 0.26 -3.84 2.20
CA ALA A 43 -0.39 -4.78 3.10
C ALA A 43 0.16 -4.67 4.53
N GLU A 44 1.48 -4.55 4.69
CA GLU A 44 2.10 -4.35 6.01
C GLU A 44 1.64 -3.06 6.69
N GLN A 45 1.55 -1.95 5.94
CA GLN A 45 1.01 -0.70 6.47
C GLN A 45 -0.46 -0.82 6.86
N TRP A 46 -1.26 -1.54 6.07
CA TRP A 46 -2.66 -1.81 6.40
C TRP A 46 -2.77 -2.59 7.71
N GLU A 47 -1.98 -3.65 7.88
CA GLU A 47 -1.95 -4.44 9.10
C GLU A 47 -1.53 -3.61 10.31
N ALA A 48 -0.48 -2.79 10.18
CA ALA A 48 -0.06 -1.88 11.24
C ALA A 48 -1.15 -0.85 11.59
N ALA A 49 -1.87 -0.34 10.60
CA ALA A 49 -2.98 0.58 10.83
C ALA A 49 -4.15 -0.08 11.58
N LEU A 50 -4.41 -1.38 11.36
CA LEU A 50 -5.41 -2.12 12.12
C LEU A 50 -5.02 -2.27 13.60
N GLU A 51 -3.74 -2.51 13.91
CA GLU A 51 -3.25 -2.54 15.29
C GLU A 51 -3.42 -1.19 16.00
N VAL A 52 -3.02 -0.10 15.32
CA VAL A 52 -3.24 1.26 15.84
C VAL A 52 -4.73 1.54 16.03
N ARG A 53 -5.58 1.15 15.08
CA ARG A 53 -7.03 1.31 15.18
C ARG A 53 -7.60 0.51 16.36
N ARG A 54 -7.12 -0.71 16.61
CA ARG A 54 -7.55 -1.56 17.73
C ARG A 54 -7.18 -0.93 19.07
N ALA A 55 -5.97 -0.37 19.18
CA ALA A 55 -5.50 0.31 20.39
C ALA A 55 -6.36 1.52 20.76
N MET A 56 -6.94 2.22 19.76
CA MET A 56 -7.90 3.31 20.00
C MET A 56 -9.26 2.80 20.50
N CYS A 57 -9.77 1.72 19.91
CA CYS A 57 -11.01 1.06 20.33
C CYS A 57 -11.04 -0.38 19.81
N THR A 58 -11.29 -1.35 20.68
CA THR A 58 -11.19 -2.77 20.34
C THR A 58 -12.30 -3.29 19.43
N ARG A 59 -13.41 -2.56 19.29
CA ARG A 59 -14.58 -2.93 18.47
C ARG A 59 -14.93 -1.85 17.46
N SER A 60 -15.83 -2.19 16.54
CA SER A 60 -16.33 -1.27 15.52
C SER A 60 -17.81 -1.53 15.24
N PRO A 61 -18.63 -0.49 14.99
CA PRO A 61 -19.99 -0.69 14.45
C PRO A 61 -19.98 -1.17 12.99
N VAL A 62 -18.85 -1.05 12.29
CA VAL A 62 -18.70 -1.55 10.91
C VAL A 62 -18.32 -3.03 10.96
N ALA A 63 -19.26 -3.91 10.62
CA ALA A 63 -19.12 -5.37 10.79
C ALA A 63 -17.83 -5.97 10.19
N VAL A 64 -17.42 -5.55 9.00
CA VAL A 64 -16.18 -6.06 8.37
C VAL A 64 -14.93 -5.64 9.17
N LEU A 65 -14.88 -4.38 9.62
CA LEU A 65 -13.77 -3.90 10.43
C LEU A 65 -13.80 -4.55 11.82
N ASP A 66 -14.98 -4.70 12.41
CA ASP A 66 -15.15 -5.36 13.70
C ASP A 66 -14.64 -6.80 13.67
N GLY A 67 -14.98 -7.56 12.63
CA GLY A 67 -14.43 -8.91 12.43
C GLY A 67 -12.90 -8.91 12.24
N LEU A 68 -12.33 -7.92 11.56
CA LEU A 68 -10.88 -7.77 11.46
C LEU A 68 -10.23 -7.44 12.82
N LEU A 69 -10.83 -6.56 13.62
CA LEU A 69 -10.30 -6.20 14.94
C LEU A 69 -10.42 -7.36 15.94
N ASP A 70 -11.50 -8.15 15.85
CA ASP A 70 -11.77 -9.31 16.70
C ASP A 70 -10.85 -10.49 16.39
N ALA A 71 -10.54 -10.73 15.10
CA ALA A 71 -9.59 -11.76 14.69
C ALA A 71 -8.14 -11.52 15.16
N ARG A 72 -7.87 -10.33 15.72
CA ARG A 72 -6.57 -9.90 16.27
C ARG A 72 -6.57 -9.88 17.81
N ALA A 73 -7.61 -10.40 18.46
CA ALA A 73 -7.75 -10.43 19.92
C ALA A 73 -7.06 -11.61 20.59
#